data_AF-A0A5B6YVJ4-F1
#
_entry.id   AF-A0A5B6YVJ4-F1
#
_cell.length_a   1.000
_cell.length_b   1.000
_cell.length_c   1.000
_cell.angle_alpha   90.00
_cell.angle_beta   90.00
_cell.angle_gamma   90.00
#
_symmetry.space_group_name_H-M   'P 1'
#
loop_
_entity.id
_entity.type
_entity.pdbx_description
1 polymer ?
#
loop_
_entity_poly.entity_id
_entity_poly.type
_entity_poly.pdbx_seq_one_letter_code
_entity_poly.pdbx_strand_id
1 'polypeptide(L)'
;INIAAYFFLISSNSFIFISISFTMPSPIATNFSSVRQKLGLSSDKSIGSTLCKTLLVSGLVLYLVTIFLFNDQPNCQASEFFVAPLKYTSWSSPKPNPSTNYSPTDLTHLVFGLVGSEKAWRHRKSYIESWWRPNVTRGYLYLDRAPSGDLLPWPPSSPPFRVSDDSTKLLQESKHVAPIMVRMVHAILEVFREEHEGVRWVVMGDDDSIFFVDNIVRVLAKYDHTKYIYIGGHSESILSNFRFSFDTGFGGAGFALSYPLAAALVTDLENCLKRYWYLKSADQILMTCVADLGVSLTAEKGIHQNGRSECCDIVPVDDLNITEVKFRACMEDETIS
;
A
#
# COMPACT_ATOMS: atom_id res chain seq x y z
N ILE A 1 -42.72 -9.65 -4.92
CA ILE A 1 -42.01 -10.88 -5.33
C ILE A 1 -40.91 -11.08 -4.30
N ASN A 2 -40.98 -12.14 -3.50
CA ASN A 2 -39.86 -12.51 -2.61
C ASN A 2 -38.79 -13.17 -3.47
N ILE A 3 -37.59 -12.59 -3.49
CA ILE A 3 -36.42 -13.20 -4.13
C ILE A 3 -35.56 -13.73 -3.00
N ALA A 4 -35.44 -15.05 -2.89
CA ALA A 4 -34.43 -15.69 -2.07
C ALA A 4 -33.16 -15.81 -2.92
N ALA A 5 -32.07 -15.17 -2.50
CA ALA A 5 -30.75 -15.38 -3.07
C ALA A 5 -29.98 -16.37 -2.17
N TYR A 6 -29.53 -17.49 -2.74
CA TYR A 6 -28.65 -18.43 -2.07
C TYR A 6 -27.21 -18.11 -2.46
N PHE A 7 -26.36 -17.83 -1.47
CA PHE A 7 -24.91 -17.73 -1.67
C PHE A 7 -24.24 -19.00 -1.14
N PHE A 8 -23.27 -19.52 -1.90
CA PHE A 8 -22.38 -20.59 -1.47
C PHE A 8 -21.05 -19.98 -1.02
N LEU A 9 -20.65 -20.21 0.22
CA LEU A 9 -19.29 -19.98 0.70
C LEU A 9 -18.62 -21.36 0.77
N ILE A 10 -17.59 -21.56 -0.05
CA ILE A 10 -16.78 -22.78 -0.02
C ILE A 10 -15.66 -22.54 0.98
N SER A 11 -15.78 -23.15 2.15
CA SER A 11 -14.68 -23.41 3.07
C SER A 11 -14.66 -24.89 3.38
N SER A 12 -13.45 -25.45 3.47
CA SER A 12 -13.10 -26.85 3.58
C SER A 12 -14.07 -27.64 4.48
N ASN A 13 -14.78 -28.59 3.86
CA ASN A 13 -15.50 -29.72 4.46
C ASN A 13 -16.76 -29.47 5.33
N SER A 14 -17.51 -28.37 5.20
CA SER A 14 -18.91 -28.33 5.68
C SER A 14 -19.77 -27.26 4.99
N PHE A 15 -20.99 -27.62 4.58
CA PHE A 15 -21.99 -26.69 4.03
C PHE A 15 -22.73 -25.96 5.16
N ILE A 16 -22.68 -24.62 5.17
CA ILE A 16 -23.49 -23.78 6.06
C ILE A 16 -24.49 -23.00 5.20
N PHE A 17 -25.79 -23.15 5.49
CA PHE A 17 -26.86 -22.35 4.87
C PHE A 17 -27.14 -21.11 5.71
N ILE A 18 -27.06 -19.92 5.10
CA ILE A 18 -27.50 -18.66 5.72
C ILE A 18 -28.61 -18.07 4.84
N SER A 19 -29.79 -17.84 5.42
CA SER A 19 -30.88 -17.13 4.77
C SER A 19 -30.92 -15.68 5.25
N ILE A 20 -30.92 -14.73 4.31
CA ILE A 20 -31.15 -13.31 4.59
C ILE A 20 -32.34 -12.86 3.74
N SER A 21 -33.35 -12.28 4.39
CA SER A 21 -34.55 -11.76 3.72
C SER A 21 -34.47 -10.23 3.66
N PHE A 22 -34.60 -9.65 2.47
CA PHE A 22 -34.72 -8.19 2.30
C PHE A 22 -36.15 -7.83 1.91
N THR A 23 -36.74 -6.86 2.61
CA THR A 23 -37.97 -6.16 2.21
C THR A 23 -37.60 -4.79 1.65
N MET A 24 -37.89 -4.53 0.37
CA MET A 24 -37.70 -3.20 -0.24
C MET A 24 -38.98 -2.35 -0.15
N PRO A 25 -38.89 -1.04 0.14
CA PRO A 25 -40.03 -0.12 0.08
C PRO A 25 -40.37 0.27 -1.38
N SER A 26 -41.67 0.36 -1.66
CA SER A 26 -42.28 0.81 -2.93
C SER A 26 -41.98 2.29 -3.19
N PRO A 27 -41.33 2.67 -4.31
CA PRO A 27 -42.09 3.21 -5.46
C PRO A 27 -41.41 3.05 -6.85
N ILE A 28 -40.88 1.87 -7.21
CA ILE A 28 -40.31 1.62 -8.57
C ILE A 28 -41.30 0.87 -9.50
N ALA A 29 -42.47 0.48 -8.98
CA ALA A 29 -43.45 -0.33 -9.71
C ALA A 29 -44.19 0.38 -10.86
N THR A 30 -44.05 1.70 -11.01
CA THR A 30 -44.86 2.49 -11.96
C THR A 30 -44.33 2.55 -13.39
N ASN A 31 -43.09 2.12 -13.68
CA ASN A 31 -42.53 2.17 -15.04
C ASN A 31 -42.55 0.84 -15.81
N PHE A 32 -42.86 -0.29 -15.16
CA PHE A 32 -42.86 -1.60 -15.85
C PHE A 32 -44.16 -1.85 -16.64
N SER A 33 -45.28 -1.23 -16.24
CA SER A 33 -46.57 -1.36 -16.93
C SER A 33 -46.57 -0.64 -18.29
N SER A 34 -45.89 0.51 -18.39
CA SER A 34 -45.75 1.30 -19.61
C SER A 34 -44.98 0.56 -20.72
N VAL A 35 -43.90 -0.14 -20.35
CA VAL A 35 -43.08 -0.93 -21.28
C VAL A 35 -43.85 -2.17 -21.78
N ARG A 36 -44.65 -2.77 -20.90
CA ARG A 36 -45.48 -3.95 -21.23
C ARG A 36 -46.55 -3.65 -22.29
N GLN A 37 -47.10 -2.44 -22.28
CA GLN A 37 -48.11 -2.02 -23.24
C GLN A 37 -47.51 -1.63 -24.60
N LYS A 38 -46.27 -1.12 -24.64
CA LYS A 38 -45.55 -0.77 -25.88
C LYS A 38 -44.98 -1.96 -26.65
N LEU A 39 -44.81 -3.12 -26.01
CA LEU A 39 -44.18 -4.30 -26.63
C LEU A 39 -45.16 -5.34 -27.18
N GLY A 40 -46.48 -5.10 -27.13
CA GLY A 40 -47.48 -5.98 -27.79
C GLY A 40 -47.44 -7.46 -27.34
N LEU A 41 -46.88 -7.75 -26.16
CA LEU A 41 -46.73 -9.12 -25.66
C LEU A 41 -48.04 -9.58 -25.02
N SER A 42 -48.92 -10.13 -25.88
CA SER A 42 -50.05 -10.95 -25.44
C SER A 42 -49.57 -12.11 -24.57
N SER A 43 -50.36 -12.43 -23.55
CA SER A 43 -50.02 -13.39 -22.48
C SER A 43 -50.02 -14.84 -22.98
N ASP A 44 -48.99 -15.24 -23.71
CA ASP A 44 -48.66 -16.66 -23.88
C ASP A 44 -47.62 -17.07 -22.84
N LYS A 45 -48.08 -17.77 -21.79
CA LYS A 45 -47.25 -18.38 -20.73
C LYS A 45 -46.10 -19.25 -21.28
N SER A 46 -46.21 -19.71 -22.54
CA SER A 46 -45.20 -20.48 -23.25
C SER A 46 -43.96 -19.64 -23.64
N ILE A 47 -44.15 -18.40 -24.10
CA ILE A 47 -43.08 -17.55 -24.64
C ILE A 47 -42.17 -17.03 -23.51
N GLY A 48 -42.74 -16.66 -22.37
CA GLY A 48 -41.98 -16.18 -21.20
C GLY A 48 -41.09 -17.27 -20.57
N SER A 49 -41.54 -18.53 -20.58
CA SER A 49 -40.77 -19.68 -20.08
C SER A 49 -39.56 -19.96 -20.97
N THR A 50 -39.75 -19.91 -22.30
CA THR A 50 -38.68 -20.13 -23.27
C THR A 50 -37.65 -19.00 -23.22
N LEU A 51 -38.07 -17.74 -23.17
CA LEU A 51 -37.17 -16.59 -23.03
C LEU A 51 -36.33 -16.64 -21.75
N CYS A 52 -36.94 -17.01 -20.62
CA CYS A 52 -36.24 -17.11 -19.34
C CYS A 52 -35.20 -18.26 -19.34
N LYS A 53 -35.53 -19.40 -19.95
CA LYS A 53 -34.59 -20.51 -20.15
C LYS A 53 -33.44 -20.11 -21.07
N THR A 54 -33.71 -19.41 -22.17
CA THR A 54 -32.67 -18.93 -23.10
C THR A 54 -31.74 -17.93 -22.43
N LEU A 55 -32.26 -17.02 -21.61
CA LEU A 55 -31.44 -16.07 -20.84
C LEU A 55 -30.58 -16.75 -19.79
N LEU A 56 -31.11 -17.75 -19.07
CA LEU A 56 -30.34 -18.54 -18.10
C LEU A 56 -29.23 -19.34 -18.77
N VAL A 57 -29.52 -20.00 -19.89
CA VAL A 57 -28.53 -20.76 -20.66
C VAL A 57 -27.47 -19.82 -21.25
N SER A 58 -27.88 -18.68 -21.82
CA SER A 58 -26.96 -17.67 -22.33
C SER A 58 -26.05 -17.11 -21.24
N GLY A 59 -26.60 -16.81 -20.06
CA GLY A 59 -25.82 -16.37 -18.90
C GLY A 59 -24.83 -17.43 -18.40
N LEU A 60 -25.24 -18.70 -18.36
CA LEU A 60 -24.36 -19.80 -17.99
C LEU A 60 -23.23 -20.00 -19.01
N VAL A 61 -23.54 -19.90 -20.31
CA VAL A 61 -22.54 -20.01 -21.37
C VAL A 61 -21.56 -18.83 -21.31
N LEU A 62 -22.03 -17.60 -21.12
CA LEU A 62 -21.16 -16.42 -20.92
C LEU A 62 -20.28 -16.56 -19.68
N TYR A 63 -20.81 -17.11 -18.58
CA TYR A 63 -20.04 -17.39 -17.37
C TYR A 63 -18.96 -18.46 -17.59
N LEU A 64 -19.28 -19.55 -18.30
CA LEU A 64 -18.30 -20.58 -18.64
C LEU A 64 -17.26 -20.06 -19.63
N VAL A 65 -17.66 -19.28 -20.63
CA VAL A 65 -16.74 -18.65 -21.59
C VAL A 65 -15.81 -17.67 -20.89
N THR A 66 -16.30 -16.89 -19.91
CA THR A 66 -15.42 -16.01 -19.12
C THR A 66 -14.44 -16.82 -18.27
N ILE A 67 -14.87 -17.93 -17.65
CA ILE A 67 -13.91 -18.85 -17.01
C ILE A 67 -12.86 -19.31 -18.01
N PHE A 68 -13.24 -19.80 -19.19
CA PHE A 68 -12.26 -20.29 -20.18
C PHE A 68 -11.35 -19.19 -20.75
N LEU A 69 -11.85 -17.97 -20.98
CA LEU A 69 -11.07 -16.85 -21.51
C LEU A 69 -10.15 -16.19 -20.47
N PHE A 70 -10.52 -16.22 -19.18
CA PHE A 70 -9.71 -15.65 -18.10
C PHE A 70 -8.86 -16.68 -17.35
N ASN A 71 -9.07 -17.98 -17.60
CA ASN A 71 -8.28 -19.07 -17.02
C ASN A 71 -7.05 -19.45 -17.89
N ASP A 72 -6.78 -18.69 -18.95
CA ASP A 72 -5.55 -18.75 -19.75
C ASP A 72 -4.41 -17.88 -19.18
N GLN A 73 -4.42 -17.58 -17.87
CA GLN A 73 -3.14 -17.37 -17.18
C GLN A 73 -2.44 -18.73 -17.09
N PRO A 74 -1.17 -18.86 -17.51
CA PRO A 74 -0.50 -20.15 -17.48
C PRO A 74 -0.52 -20.66 -16.04
N ASN A 75 -1.17 -21.83 -15.87
CA ASN A 75 -1.03 -22.70 -14.72
C ASN A 75 0.42 -22.60 -14.22
N CYS A 76 0.63 -22.01 -13.05
CA CYS A 76 1.81 -22.30 -12.27
C CYS A 76 1.71 -23.80 -11.95
N GLN A 77 2.38 -24.62 -12.75
CA GLN A 77 2.74 -25.95 -12.32
C GLN A 77 3.59 -25.75 -11.07
N ALA A 78 3.00 -25.98 -9.91
CA ALA A 78 3.76 -26.24 -8.70
C ALA A 78 4.67 -27.41 -9.04
N SER A 79 5.98 -27.14 -9.17
CA SER A 79 6.96 -28.20 -9.29
C SER A 79 6.81 -29.11 -8.07
N GLU A 80 6.63 -30.41 -8.29
CA GLU A 80 6.56 -31.45 -7.25
C GLU A 80 7.89 -31.65 -6.48
N PHE A 81 8.71 -30.61 -6.35
CA PHE A 81 9.96 -30.63 -5.58
C PHE A 81 9.79 -30.17 -4.12
N PHE A 82 8.60 -29.70 -3.72
CA PHE A 82 8.33 -29.22 -2.35
C PHE A 82 7.17 -29.96 -1.66
N VAL A 83 7.10 -31.29 -1.75
CA VAL A 83 6.27 -32.09 -0.85
C VAL A 83 7.18 -32.91 0.08
N ALA A 84 7.83 -32.20 1.00
CA ALA A 84 8.26 -32.81 2.26
C ALA A 84 7.21 -32.48 3.32
N PRO A 85 6.77 -33.43 4.17
CA PRO A 85 5.75 -33.16 5.17
C PRO A 85 6.36 -32.29 6.28
N LEU A 86 6.17 -30.97 6.19
CA LEU A 86 6.39 -30.08 7.32
C LEU A 86 5.33 -30.40 8.38
N LYS A 87 5.73 -31.21 9.36
CA LYS A 87 5.03 -31.34 10.63
C LYS A 87 4.87 -29.93 11.19
N TYR A 88 3.62 -29.48 11.29
CA TYR A 88 3.21 -28.29 12.00
C TYR A 88 3.59 -28.43 13.47
N THR A 89 4.81 -28.04 13.82
CA THR A 89 5.16 -27.74 15.20
C THR A 89 4.50 -26.42 15.54
N SER A 90 3.59 -26.43 16.51
CA SER A 90 3.06 -25.20 17.09
C SER A 90 4.22 -24.26 17.41
N TRP A 91 4.23 -23.09 16.76
CA TRP A 91 5.20 -22.04 17.00
C TRP A 91 5.01 -21.53 18.44
N SER A 92 5.76 -22.13 19.37
CA SER A 92 5.97 -21.53 20.67
C SER A 92 6.84 -20.31 20.46
N SER A 93 6.39 -19.15 20.94
CA SER A 93 7.17 -17.92 20.95
C SER A 93 8.60 -18.25 21.42
N PRO A 94 9.66 -17.87 20.67
CA PRO A 94 11.01 -18.10 21.12
C PRO A 94 11.19 -17.38 22.45
N LYS A 95 11.55 -18.11 23.51
CA LYS A 95 12.11 -17.48 24.70
C LYS A 95 13.35 -16.69 24.25
N PRO A 96 13.54 -15.44 24.71
CA PRO A 96 14.69 -14.65 24.30
C PRO A 96 15.97 -15.40 24.69
N ASN A 97 16.84 -15.66 23.70
CA ASN A 97 18.17 -16.17 23.94
C ASN A 97 18.97 -15.11 24.71
N PRO A 98 19.57 -15.43 25.87
CA PRO A 98 20.24 -14.45 26.72
C PRO A 98 21.70 -14.17 26.29
N SER A 99 21.99 -14.09 24.98
CA SER A 99 23.39 -14.06 24.50
C SER A 99 23.74 -13.02 23.44
N THR A 100 22.90 -12.01 23.20
CA THR A 100 23.33 -10.81 22.48
C THR A 100 23.01 -9.55 23.28
N ASN A 101 24.06 -8.93 23.82
CA ASN A 101 24.05 -7.69 24.59
C ASN A 101 23.78 -6.47 23.68
N TYR A 102 22.75 -6.51 22.84
CA TYR A 102 22.36 -5.33 22.07
C TYR A 102 21.53 -4.41 22.95
N SER A 103 21.91 -3.13 23.04
CA SER A 103 21.05 -2.11 23.62
C SER A 103 19.69 -2.13 22.88
N PRO A 104 18.56 -1.91 23.57
CA PRO A 104 17.26 -1.81 22.91
C PRO A 104 17.30 -0.77 21.77
N THR A 105 16.54 -1.01 20.70
CA THR A 105 16.38 -0.02 19.63
C THR A 105 15.70 1.22 20.20
N ASP A 106 16.33 2.37 19.97
CA ASP A 106 15.81 3.69 20.31
C ASP A 106 15.81 4.59 19.05
N LEU A 107 15.39 5.86 19.21
CA LEU A 107 15.29 6.81 18.10
C LEU A 107 16.63 7.05 17.39
N THR A 108 17.76 6.98 18.10
CA THR A 108 19.10 7.19 17.53
C THR A 108 19.54 6.06 16.59
N HIS A 109 18.74 4.99 16.48
CA HIS A 109 18.96 3.89 15.57
C HIS A 109 18.09 3.95 14.31
N LEU A 110 17.18 4.93 14.20
CA LEU A 110 16.32 5.12 13.02
C LEU A 110 16.86 6.25 12.15
N VAL A 111 16.71 6.12 10.83
CA VAL A 111 16.85 7.22 9.86
C VAL A 111 15.55 7.32 9.07
N PHE A 112 15.01 8.53 8.93
CA PHE A 112 13.81 8.80 8.15
C PHE A 112 14.18 9.28 6.74
N GLY A 113 13.73 8.58 5.72
CA GLY A 113 13.80 8.99 4.31
C GLY A 113 12.42 9.38 3.82
N LEU A 114 12.16 10.68 3.71
CA LEU A 114 10.88 11.20 3.23
C LEU A 114 11.01 11.57 1.76
N VAL A 115 10.01 11.26 0.96
CA VAL A 115 10.01 11.60 -0.47
C VAL A 115 8.84 12.52 -0.78
N GLY A 116 9.15 13.64 -1.43
CA GLY A 116 8.15 14.64 -1.80
C GLY A 116 8.47 15.33 -3.12
N SER A 117 7.68 16.34 -3.44
CA SER A 117 8.00 17.30 -4.50
C SER A 117 8.03 18.72 -3.95
N GLU A 118 8.87 19.57 -4.51
CA GLU A 118 8.96 20.98 -4.10
C GLU A 118 7.62 21.69 -4.23
N LYS A 119 6.86 21.37 -5.28
CA LYS A 119 5.52 21.90 -5.51
C LYS A 119 4.54 21.50 -4.40
N ALA A 120 4.46 20.20 -4.09
CA ALA A 120 3.52 19.70 -3.08
C ALA A 120 3.94 20.09 -1.65
N TRP A 121 5.24 20.21 -1.40
CA TRP A 121 5.79 20.53 -0.08
C TRP A 121 5.22 21.82 0.53
N ARG A 122 4.97 22.83 -0.30
CA ARG A 122 4.30 24.08 0.09
C ARG A 122 3.04 23.85 0.93
N HIS A 123 2.27 22.85 0.55
CA HIS A 123 0.97 22.51 1.12
C HIS A 123 1.06 21.41 2.17
N ARG A 124 2.10 20.57 2.10
CA ARG A 124 2.22 19.37 2.90
C ARG A 124 3.22 19.48 4.05
N LYS A 125 4.04 20.53 4.10
CA LYS A 125 5.06 20.70 5.14
C LYS A 125 4.52 20.53 6.56
N SER A 126 3.29 20.96 6.83
CA SER A 126 2.67 20.85 8.15
C SER A 126 2.48 19.40 8.61
N TYR A 127 2.30 18.44 7.68
CA TYR A 127 2.24 17.02 8.03
C TYR A 127 3.54 16.56 8.67
N ILE A 128 4.67 16.88 8.04
CA ILE A 128 5.99 16.49 8.54
C ILE A 128 6.38 17.31 9.77
N GLU A 129 6.16 18.62 9.74
CA GLU A 129 6.48 19.52 10.87
C GLU A 129 5.67 19.20 12.13
N SER A 130 4.54 18.48 12.02
CA SER A 130 3.74 18.06 13.18
C SER A 130 4.41 17.01 14.05
N TRP A 131 5.33 16.21 13.50
CA TRP A 131 5.97 15.11 14.21
C TRP A 131 7.50 15.14 14.17
N TRP A 132 8.09 15.86 13.21
CA TRP A 132 9.53 16.04 13.12
C TRP A 132 10.06 16.76 14.38
N ARG A 133 11.16 16.27 14.95
CA ARG A 133 11.75 16.83 16.18
C ARG A 133 13.12 17.39 15.83
N PRO A 134 13.28 18.72 15.69
CA PRO A 134 14.54 19.35 15.31
C PRO A 134 15.69 18.91 16.24
N ASN A 135 16.84 18.57 15.67
CA ASN A 135 18.04 18.06 16.37
C ASN A 135 17.83 16.75 17.15
N VAL A 136 16.71 16.06 16.97
CA VAL A 136 16.37 14.80 17.67
C VAL A 136 16.08 13.69 16.68
N THR A 137 15.23 13.94 15.67
CA THR A 137 15.02 13.00 14.56
C THR A 137 16.14 13.13 13.54
N ARG A 138 16.60 11.99 13.03
CA ARG A 138 17.63 11.88 11.98
C ARG A 138 16.99 11.47 10.67
N GLY A 139 17.34 12.13 9.57
CA GLY A 139 16.73 11.86 8.27
C GLY A 139 16.70 13.07 7.34
N TYR A 140 16.11 12.86 6.17
CA TYR A 140 16.08 13.82 5.08
C TYR A 140 14.76 13.78 4.32
N LEU A 141 14.40 14.93 3.73
CA LEU A 141 13.33 15.04 2.74
C LEU A 141 13.93 15.18 1.33
N TYR A 142 13.64 14.23 0.46
CA TYR A 142 14.10 14.22 -0.94
C TYR A 142 13.07 14.87 -1.86
N LEU A 143 13.44 16.02 -2.42
CA LEU A 143 12.62 16.81 -3.34
C LEU A 143 13.07 16.58 -4.79
N ASP A 144 12.14 16.74 -5.74
CA ASP A 144 12.41 16.66 -7.18
C ASP A 144 13.31 17.81 -7.70
N ARG A 145 13.35 18.93 -6.96
CA ARG A 145 14.18 20.11 -7.25
C ARG A 145 14.48 20.87 -5.96
N ALA A 146 15.45 21.78 -6.03
CA ALA A 146 15.75 22.65 -4.90
C ALA A 146 14.56 23.59 -4.59
N PRO A 147 14.20 23.79 -3.30
CA PRO A 147 13.16 24.73 -2.89
C PRO A 147 13.52 26.15 -3.28
N SER A 148 12.51 26.93 -3.68
CA SER A 148 12.70 28.30 -4.13
C SER A 148 11.61 29.25 -3.59
N GLY A 149 11.81 30.56 -3.76
CA GLY A 149 10.82 31.56 -3.35
C GLY A 149 10.54 31.55 -1.86
N ASP A 150 9.27 31.42 -1.50
CA ASP A 150 8.77 31.45 -0.12
C ASP A 150 8.90 30.12 0.65
N LEU A 151 9.45 29.08 0.02
CA LEU A 151 9.96 27.91 0.75
C LEU A 151 11.30 28.19 1.43
N LEU A 152 11.89 29.37 1.19
CA LEU A 152 13.12 29.83 1.81
C LEU A 152 12.87 31.08 2.69
N PRO A 153 13.59 31.21 3.83
CA PRO A 153 14.61 30.29 4.35
C PRO A 153 14.00 28.96 4.83
N TRP A 154 14.78 27.87 4.70
CA TRP A 154 14.33 26.53 5.10
C TRP A 154 14.06 26.49 6.62
N PRO A 155 12.86 26.12 7.06
CA PRO A 155 12.50 26.24 8.47
C PRO A 155 13.17 25.13 9.30
N PRO A 156 13.67 25.44 10.52
CA PRO A 156 14.32 24.45 11.38
C PRO A 156 13.34 23.38 11.90
N SER A 157 12.03 23.65 11.86
CA SER A 157 10.96 22.69 12.14
C SER A 157 10.85 21.57 11.10
N SER A 158 11.42 21.75 9.92
CA SER A 158 11.41 20.77 8.84
C SER A 158 12.70 19.94 8.81
N PRO A 159 12.65 18.69 8.31
CA PRO A 159 13.85 17.89 8.07
C PRO A 159 14.78 18.59 7.08
N PRO A 160 16.10 18.39 7.16
CA PRO A 160 17.01 18.86 6.13
C PRO A 160 16.60 18.28 4.77
N PHE A 161 16.51 19.12 3.74
CA PHE A 161 16.18 18.63 2.40
C PHE A 161 17.41 18.14 1.63
N ARG A 162 17.16 17.28 0.65
CA ARG A 162 18.06 16.88 -0.43
C ARG A 162 17.31 17.01 -1.74
N VAL A 163 18.04 17.20 -2.83
CA VAL A 163 17.48 17.08 -4.18
C VAL A 163 17.79 15.67 -4.66
N SER A 164 16.77 14.96 -5.15
CA SER A 164 16.94 13.61 -5.66
C SER A 164 17.98 13.55 -6.78
N ASP A 165 18.78 12.49 -6.79
CA ASP A 165 19.78 12.24 -7.85
C ASP A 165 19.13 12.20 -9.26
N ASP A 166 19.90 12.58 -10.28
CA ASP A 166 19.46 12.51 -11.67
C ASP A 166 19.37 11.06 -12.16
N SER A 167 18.14 10.57 -12.32
CA SER A 167 17.82 9.22 -12.80
C SER A 167 17.70 9.13 -14.33
N THR A 168 18.04 10.18 -15.09
CA THR A 168 17.86 10.22 -16.56
C THR A 168 18.52 9.03 -17.27
N LYS A 169 19.76 8.69 -16.91
CA LYS A 169 20.48 7.55 -17.49
C LYS A 169 19.77 6.22 -17.21
N LEU A 170 19.39 5.99 -15.95
CA LEU A 170 18.64 4.80 -15.53
C LEU A 170 17.33 4.67 -16.30
N LEU A 171 16.59 5.77 -16.45
CA LEU A 171 15.31 5.83 -17.18
C LEU A 171 15.47 5.56 -18.67
N GLN A 172 16.52 6.09 -19.29
CA GLN A 172 16.83 5.82 -20.70
C GLN A 172 17.19 4.35 -20.95
N GLU A 173 18.01 3.76 -20.07
CA GLU A 173 18.42 2.36 -20.17
C GLU A 173 17.26 1.39 -19.89
N SER A 174 16.48 1.65 -18.85
CA SER A 174 15.34 0.79 -18.44
C SER A 174 14.11 0.97 -19.33
N LYS A 175 13.94 2.14 -19.94
CA LYS A 175 12.68 2.57 -20.58
C LYS A 175 11.47 2.44 -19.64
N HIS A 176 11.69 2.70 -18.35
CA HIS A 176 10.66 2.55 -17.32
C HIS A 176 9.42 3.39 -17.61
N VAL A 177 8.23 2.80 -17.44
CA VAL A 177 6.95 3.45 -17.77
C VAL A 177 6.51 4.53 -16.78
N ALA A 178 7.21 4.68 -15.65
CA ALA A 178 6.79 5.52 -14.52
C ALA A 178 8.00 6.19 -13.85
N PRO A 179 8.57 7.25 -14.47
CA PRO A 179 9.78 7.91 -13.97
C PRO A 179 9.71 8.43 -12.53
N ILE A 180 8.54 8.92 -12.11
CA ILE A 180 8.32 9.43 -10.74
C ILE A 180 8.47 8.30 -9.72
N MET A 181 7.96 7.09 -10.03
CA MET A 181 8.04 5.93 -9.15
C MET A 181 9.48 5.43 -9.02
N VAL A 182 10.26 5.51 -10.11
CA VAL A 182 11.70 5.21 -10.08
C VAL A 182 12.41 6.13 -9.09
N ARG A 183 12.16 7.44 -9.13
CA ARG A 183 12.75 8.39 -8.17
C ARG A 183 12.37 8.05 -6.73
N MET A 184 11.10 7.73 -6.47
CA MET A 184 10.61 7.37 -5.14
C MET A 184 11.34 6.15 -4.56
N VAL A 185 11.49 5.09 -5.35
CA VAL A 185 12.21 3.88 -4.91
C VAL A 185 13.71 4.15 -4.80
N HIS A 186 14.29 4.92 -5.72
CA HIS A 186 15.71 5.28 -5.72
C HIS A 186 16.12 6.06 -4.45
N ALA A 187 15.21 6.81 -3.84
CA ALA A 187 15.47 7.52 -2.59
C ALA A 187 15.97 6.60 -1.45
N ILE A 188 15.67 5.30 -1.48
CA ILE A 188 16.21 4.32 -0.50
C ILE A 188 17.74 4.23 -0.62
N LEU A 189 18.27 4.19 -1.84
CA LEU A 189 19.71 4.22 -2.10
C LEU A 189 20.33 5.53 -1.60
N GLU A 190 19.64 6.65 -1.81
CA GLU A 190 20.12 7.97 -1.41
C GLU A 190 20.17 8.12 0.12
N VAL A 191 19.13 7.68 0.84
CA VAL A 191 19.09 7.66 2.31
C VAL A 191 20.19 6.77 2.86
N PHE A 192 20.34 5.57 2.28
CA PHE A 192 21.36 4.63 2.69
C PHE A 192 22.76 5.21 2.52
N ARG A 193 23.04 5.98 1.46
CA ARG A 193 24.34 6.61 1.20
C ARG A 193 24.70 7.71 2.19
N GLU A 194 23.72 8.39 2.77
CA GLU A 194 23.94 9.51 3.69
C GLU A 194 24.16 9.04 5.14
N GLU A 195 23.51 7.96 5.57
CA GLU A 195 23.47 7.54 6.98
C GLU A 195 23.81 6.07 7.16
N HIS A 196 24.88 5.80 7.93
CA HIS A 196 25.40 4.44 8.13
C HIS A 196 25.60 4.10 9.60
N GLU A 197 26.26 4.98 10.36
CA GLU A 197 26.74 4.64 11.70
C GLU A 197 25.57 4.51 12.71
N GLY A 198 25.51 3.36 13.37
CA GLY A 198 24.49 3.06 14.37
C GLY A 198 23.06 2.89 13.83
N VAL A 199 22.85 2.98 12.51
CA VAL A 199 21.52 2.80 11.91
C VAL A 199 21.12 1.33 11.99
N ARG A 200 19.92 1.08 12.49
CA ARG A 200 19.28 -0.24 12.53
C ARG A 200 18.09 -0.33 11.59
N TRP A 201 17.44 0.81 11.33
CA TRP A 201 16.22 0.89 10.53
C TRP A 201 16.23 2.10 9.62
N VAL A 202 16.02 1.86 8.33
CA VAL A 202 15.70 2.87 7.33
C VAL A 202 14.18 2.95 7.25
N VAL A 203 13.60 4.03 7.78
CA VAL A 203 12.16 4.27 7.79
C VAL A 203 11.83 5.22 6.65
N MET A 204 10.95 4.81 5.75
CA MET A 204 10.57 5.58 4.57
C MET A 204 9.12 6.04 4.68
N GLY A 205 8.81 7.19 4.09
CA GLY A 205 7.44 7.71 3.96
C GLY A 205 7.34 8.82 2.93
N ASP A 206 6.12 9.27 2.67
CA ASP A 206 5.84 10.38 1.76
C ASP A 206 5.85 11.73 2.51
N ASP A 207 5.79 12.84 1.77
CA ASP A 207 5.74 14.20 2.32
C ASP A 207 4.41 14.55 3.04
N ASP A 208 3.46 13.62 3.06
CA ASP A 208 2.21 13.68 3.81
C ASP A 208 2.07 12.54 4.85
N SER A 209 3.10 11.72 5.05
CA SER A 209 3.10 10.66 6.08
C SER A 209 3.30 11.24 7.49
N ILE A 210 2.45 10.82 8.44
CA ILE A 210 2.56 11.19 9.86
C ILE A 210 3.14 10.03 10.66
N PHE A 211 4.27 10.26 11.33
CA PHE A 211 4.89 9.26 12.20
C PHE A 211 4.71 9.60 13.68
N PHE A 212 4.11 8.68 14.43
CA PHE A 212 4.14 8.72 15.89
C PHE A 212 5.52 8.22 16.35
N VAL A 213 6.50 9.12 16.45
CA VAL A 213 7.93 8.80 16.62
C VAL A 213 8.20 7.80 17.76
N ASP A 214 7.61 8.00 18.93
CA ASP A 214 7.84 7.10 20.06
C ASP A 214 7.18 5.72 19.84
N ASN A 215 6.10 5.66 19.08
CA ASN A 215 5.42 4.42 18.75
C ASN A 215 6.19 3.61 17.71
N ILE A 216 6.70 4.25 16.64
CA ILE A 216 7.49 3.53 15.64
C ILE A 216 8.78 2.96 16.26
N VAL A 217 9.44 3.68 17.17
CA VAL A 217 10.58 3.15 17.94
C VAL A 217 10.19 1.90 18.71
N ARG A 218 9.08 1.93 19.46
CA ARG A 218 8.58 0.76 20.22
C ARG A 218 8.23 -0.41 19.32
N VAL A 219 7.64 -0.15 18.15
CA VAL A 219 7.30 -1.19 17.17
C VAL A 219 8.58 -1.86 16.65
N LEU A 220 9.54 -1.07 16.19
CA LEU A 220 10.79 -1.58 15.61
C LEU A 220 11.69 -2.25 16.66
N ALA A 221 11.60 -1.86 17.93
CA ALA A 221 12.30 -2.51 19.03
C ALA A 221 11.87 -3.96 19.30
N LYS A 222 10.71 -4.40 18.78
CA LYS A 222 10.25 -5.80 18.88
C LYS A 222 11.04 -6.76 17.99
N TYR A 223 11.73 -6.23 16.97
CA TYR A 223 12.31 -7.02 15.88
C TYR A 223 13.84 -7.08 15.95
N ASP A 224 14.39 -8.21 15.52
CA ASP A 224 15.84 -8.39 15.40
C ASP A 224 16.34 -7.67 14.14
N HIS A 225 16.78 -6.43 14.35
CA HIS A 225 17.32 -5.55 13.31
C HIS A 225 18.55 -6.10 12.56
N THR A 226 19.16 -7.20 13.04
CA THR A 226 20.28 -7.86 12.35
C THR A 226 19.83 -8.81 11.23
N LYS A 227 18.52 -9.07 11.14
CA LYS A 227 17.91 -9.90 10.09
C LYS A 227 17.41 -9.04 8.94
N TYR A 228 17.05 -9.69 7.83
CA TYR A 228 16.35 -9.04 6.74
C TYR A 228 14.87 -8.94 7.07
N ILE A 229 14.41 -7.73 7.40
CA ILE A 229 13.03 -7.49 7.80
C ILE A 229 12.50 -6.27 7.04
N TYR A 230 11.38 -6.47 6.36
CA TYR A 230 10.58 -5.42 5.73
C TYR A 230 9.26 -5.27 6.50
N ILE A 231 9.06 -4.12 7.16
CA ILE A 231 7.88 -3.83 7.98
C ILE A 231 7.05 -2.76 7.30
N GLY A 232 5.73 -2.93 7.24
CA GLY A 232 4.81 -1.96 6.67
C GLY A 232 3.36 -2.28 7.00
N GLY A 233 2.43 -1.53 6.43
CA GLY A 233 0.99 -1.75 6.56
C GLY A 233 0.36 -2.12 5.23
N HIS A 234 -0.63 -3.00 5.26
CA HIS A 234 -1.52 -3.21 4.12
C HIS A 234 -2.40 -1.97 3.90
N SER A 235 -2.96 -1.84 2.71
CA SER A 235 -4.01 -0.86 2.48
C SER A 235 -5.29 -1.25 3.21
N GLU A 236 -6.02 -0.27 3.76
CA GLU A 236 -7.39 -0.46 4.23
C GLU A 236 -8.36 -0.73 3.06
N SER A 237 -7.94 -0.43 1.82
CA SER A 237 -8.67 -0.74 0.60
C SER A 237 -8.33 -2.14 0.07
N ILE A 238 -9.32 -3.03 0.07
CA ILE A 238 -9.22 -4.36 -0.54
C ILE A 238 -8.82 -4.25 -2.02
N LEU A 239 -9.35 -3.25 -2.73
CA LEU A 239 -9.05 -3.06 -4.15
C LEU A 239 -7.59 -2.65 -4.38
N SER A 240 -7.02 -1.85 -3.47
CA SER A 240 -5.61 -1.48 -3.53
C SER A 240 -4.73 -2.70 -3.27
N ASN A 241 -5.01 -3.50 -2.23
CA ASN A 241 -4.27 -4.74 -1.98
C ASN A 241 -4.39 -5.74 -3.15
N PHE A 242 -5.58 -5.87 -3.74
CA PHE A 242 -5.77 -6.75 -4.90
C PHE A 242 -4.95 -6.30 -6.13
N ARG A 243 -4.81 -4.98 -6.35
CA ARG A 243 -4.05 -4.43 -7.48
C ARG A 243 -2.54 -4.43 -7.24
N PHE A 244 -2.10 -4.14 -6.02
CA PHE A 244 -0.69 -3.87 -5.71
C PHE A 244 -0.03 -4.96 -4.85
N SER A 245 -0.73 -6.06 -4.55
CA SER A 245 -0.36 -7.17 -3.65
C SER A 245 -0.75 -6.95 -2.18
N PHE A 246 -1.09 -8.06 -1.52
CA PHE A 246 -1.27 -8.15 -0.06
C PHE A 246 0.07 -8.21 0.67
N ASP A 247 1.19 -8.44 -0.02
CA ASP A 247 2.54 -8.43 0.55
C ASP A 247 3.23 -7.06 0.40
N THR A 248 2.46 -6.00 0.14
CA THR A 248 2.98 -4.64 -0.07
C THR A 248 2.79 -3.79 1.18
N GLY A 249 3.89 -3.25 1.70
CA GLY A 249 3.88 -2.13 2.64
C GLY A 249 3.66 -0.85 1.86
N PHE A 250 2.52 -0.19 2.04
CA PHE A 250 2.18 0.99 1.25
C PHE A 250 2.93 2.25 1.73
N GLY A 251 3.56 2.98 0.80
CA GLY A 251 4.50 4.08 1.06
C GLY A 251 3.89 5.25 1.82
N GLY A 252 2.66 5.66 1.47
CA GLY A 252 1.97 6.76 2.16
C GLY A 252 1.66 6.49 3.64
N ALA A 253 1.61 5.21 4.04
CA ALA A 253 1.51 4.82 5.45
C ALA A 253 2.86 4.83 6.18
N GLY A 254 3.95 4.81 5.41
CA GLY A 254 5.30 4.56 5.85
C GLY A 254 5.65 3.08 5.95
N PHE A 255 6.92 2.76 5.77
CA PHE A 255 7.48 1.42 5.96
C PHE A 255 8.89 1.49 6.56
N ALA A 256 9.41 0.37 7.04
CA ALA A 256 10.76 0.28 7.57
C ALA A 256 11.50 -0.94 7.01
N LEU A 257 12.76 -0.72 6.62
CA LEU A 257 13.70 -1.75 6.24
C LEU A 257 14.76 -1.86 7.34
N SER A 258 15.01 -3.07 7.83
CA SER A 258 16.20 -3.34 8.65
C SER A 258 17.46 -2.93 7.87
N TYR A 259 18.47 -2.39 8.55
CA TYR A 259 19.68 -1.90 7.88
C TYR A 259 20.37 -2.96 6.99
N PRO A 260 20.51 -4.24 7.39
CA PRO A 260 21.09 -5.27 6.52
C PRO A 260 20.26 -5.54 5.26
N LEU A 261 18.92 -5.44 5.34
CA LEU A 261 18.06 -5.55 4.16
C LEU A 261 18.23 -4.35 3.22
N ALA A 262 18.24 -3.13 3.77
CA ALA A 262 18.49 -1.94 2.97
C ALA A 262 19.86 -2.03 2.27
N ALA A 263 20.90 -2.45 3.00
CA ALA A 263 22.25 -2.65 2.46
C ALA A 263 22.26 -3.67 1.31
N ALA A 264 21.55 -4.80 1.44
CA ALA A 264 21.44 -5.79 0.37
C ALA A 264 20.65 -5.25 -0.83
N LEU A 265 19.51 -4.61 -0.59
CA LEU A 265 18.62 -4.06 -1.61
C LEU A 265 19.34 -3.04 -2.50
N VAL A 266 20.06 -2.10 -1.91
CA VAL A 266 20.71 -1.03 -2.67
C VAL A 266 21.84 -1.52 -3.58
N THR A 267 22.36 -2.74 -3.38
CA THR A 267 23.39 -3.32 -4.26
C THR A 267 22.86 -3.69 -5.65
N ASP A 268 21.57 -4.01 -5.78
CA ASP A 268 20.94 -4.41 -7.05
C ASP A 268 19.70 -3.55 -7.40
N LEU A 269 19.45 -2.46 -6.66
CA LEU A 269 18.22 -1.67 -6.78
C LEU A 269 17.98 -1.14 -8.20
N GLU A 270 19.01 -0.60 -8.85
CA GLU A 270 18.88 -0.10 -10.23
C GLU A 270 18.60 -1.21 -11.23
N ASN A 271 19.17 -2.40 -11.05
CA ASN A 271 18.88 -3.55 -11.90
C ASN A 271 17.47 -4.08 -11.65
N CYS A 272 16.99 -4.04 -10.40
CA CYS A 272 15.60 -4.31 -10.08
C CYS A 272 14.66 -3.34 -10.81
N LEU A 273 14.95 -2.03 -10.76
CA LEU A 273 14.17 -1.00 -11.49
C LEU A 273 14.17 -1.23 -13.00
N LYS A 274 15.29 -1.69 -13.57
CA LYS A 274 15.38 -2.12 -14.98
C LYS A 274 14.54 -3.37 -15.27
N ARG A 275 14.54 -4.34 -14.35
CA ARG A 275 13.82 -5.62 -14.48
C ARG A 275 12.31 -5.41 -14.46
N TYR A 276 11.82 -4.56 -13.57
CA TYR A 276 10.39 -4.27 -13.38
C TYR A 276 9.95 -2.95 -13.99
N TRP A 277 10.53 -2.59 -15.15
CA TRP A 277 10.30 -1.34 -15.87
C TRP A 277 8.82 -1.03 -16.17
N TYR A 278 7.94 -2.04 -16.14
CA TYR A 278 6.52 -1.94 -16.48
C TYR A 278 5.61 -1.62 -15.28
N LEU A 279 6.12 -1.70 -14.05
CA LEU A 279 5.34 -1.39 -12.85
C LEU A 279 5.11 0.13 -12.72
N LYS A 280 3.99 0.51 -12.10
CA LYS A 280 3.53 1.92 -11.99
C LYS A 280 3.29 2.39 -10.56
N SER A 281 3.66 1.58 -9.57
CA SER A 281 3.53 1.89 -8.15
C SER A 281 4.90 1.71 -7.51
N ALA A 282 5.39 2.75 -6.81
CA ALA A 282 6.65 2.69 -6.07
C ALA A 282 6.62 1.55 -5.03
N ASP A 283 5.52 1.43 -4.30
CA ASP A 283 5.32 0.39 -3.29
C ASP A 283 5.41 -1.02 -3.89
N GLN A 284 4.76 -1.24 -5.03
CA GLN A 284 4.79 -2.52 -5.72
C GLN A 284 6.19 -2.84 -6.28
N ILE A 285 6.89 -1.85 -6.82
CA ILE A 285 8.28 -2.00 -7.28
C ILE A 285 9.16 -2.41 -6.11
N LEU A 286 9.10 -1.68 -4.99
CA LEU A 286 9.88 -1.98 -3.80
C LEU A 286 9.59 -3.39 -3.27
N MET A 287 8.31 -3.72 -3.09
CA MET A 287 7.89 -5.06 -2.64
C MET A 287 8.49 -6.14 -3.54
N THR A 288 8.48 -5.93 -4.86
CA THR A 288 9.05 -6.90 -5.80
C THR A 288 10.58 -7.00 -5.67
N CYS A 289 11.28 -5.87 -5.53
CA CYS A 289 12.74 -5.87 -5.30
C CYS A 289 13.14 -6.55 -3.98
N VAL A 290 12.35 -6.37 -2.94
CA VAL A 290 12.56 -7.02 -1.64
C VAL A 290 12.26 -8.52 -1.73
N ALA A 291 11.25 -8.90 -2.51
CA ALA A 291 10.92 -10.30 -2.78
C ALA A 291 12.03 -11.04 -3.56
N ASP A 292 12.76 -10.35 -4.45
CA ASP A 292 13.95 -10.91 -5.11
C ASP A 292 15.07 -11.31 -4.13
N LEU A 293 15.09 -10.71 -2.94
CA LEU A 293 15.97 -11.08 -1.83
C LEU A 293 15.38 -12.16 -0.92
N GLY A 294 14.20 -12.71 -1.26
CA GLY A 294 13.52 -13.74 -0.49
C GLY A 294 12.84 -13.24 0.78
N VAL A 295 12.52 -11.94 0.86
CA VAL A 295 11.93 -11.32 2.05
C VAL A 295 10.47 -10.95 1.77
N SER A 296 9.57 -11.35 2.66
CA SER A 296 8.15 -10.97 2.62
C SER A 296 7.86 -9.81 3.58
N LEU A 297 6.72 -9.14 3.36
CA LEU A 297 6.23 -8.13 4.28
C LEU A 297 5.95 -8.70 5.67
N THR A 298 6.40 -7.98 6.69
CA THR A 298 5.97 -8.13 8.08
C THR A 298 4.94 -7.05 8.37
N ALA A 299 3.66 -7.40 8.24
CA ALA A 299 2.56 -6.44 8.35
C ALA A 299 2.32 -6.01 9.81
N GLU A 300 2.34 -4.70 10.05
CA GLU A 300 2.03 -4.08 11.33
C GLU A 300 0.69 -3.34 11.28
N LYS A 301 -0.23 -3.69 12.18
CA LYS A 301 -1.59 -3.14 12.19
C LYS A 301 -1.68 -1.66 12.57
N GLY A 302 -0.61 -1.09 13.11
CA GLY A 302 -0.54 0.33 13.47
C GLY A 302 -0.02 1.25 12.36
N ILE A 303 0.22 0.69 11.16
CA ILE A 303 0.64 1.40 9.97
C ILE A 303 -0.56 1.46 9.02
N HIS A 304 -0.99 2.68 8.68
CA HIS A 304 -2.30 2.93 8.07
C HIS A 304 -2.17 3.71 6.76
N GLN A 305 -2.75 3.17 5.68
CA GLN A 305 -2.79 3.80 4.37
C GLN A 305 -4.22 4.30 4.14
N ASN A 306 -4.59 5.41 4.78
CA ASN A 306 -5.96 5.90 4.71
C ASN A 306 -6.39 6.06 3.24
N GLY A 307 -7.32 5.22 2.78
CA GLY A 307 -7.65 5.04 1.35
C GLY A 307 -8.55 6.14 0.78
N ARG A 308 -8.82 7.19 1.54
CA ARG A 308 -9.62 8.34 1.13
C ARG A 308 -8.73 9.57 1.18
N SER A 309 -8.44 10.13 0.00
CA SER A 309 -7.74 11.41 -0.11
C SER A 309 -8.62 12.51 0.48
N GLU A 310 -8.53 12.69 1.78
CA GLU A 310 -9.12 13.81 2.52
C GLU A 310 -7.97 14.74 2.88
N CYS A 311 -7.86 15.86 2.18
CA CYS A 311 -6.85 16.86 2.51
C CYS A 311 -7.27 17.57 3.79
N CYS A 312 -6.30 17.90 4.63
CA CYS A 312 -6.56 18.57 5.89
C CYS A 312 -5.50 19.64 6.18
N ASP A 313 -5.90 20.63 6.97
CA ASP A 313 -5.00 21.61 7.54
C ASP A 313 -4.67 21.18 8.97
N ILE A 314 -3.39 21.25 9.32
CA ILE A 314 -2.89 21.01 10.67
C ILE A 314 -2.80 22.38 11.34
N VAL A 315 -3.73 22.63 12.27
CA VAL A 315 -3.89 23.91 12.95
C VAL A 315 -3.35 23.78 14.37
N PRO A 316 -2.30 24.55 14.75
CA PRO A 316 -1.86 24.60 16.14
C PRO A 316 -2.96 25.22 17.00
N VAL A 317 -3.27 24.59 18.14
CA VAL A 317 -4.19 25.13 19.14
C VAL A 317 -3.35 25.77 20.25
N ASP A 318 -3.54 27.07 20.47
CA ASP A 318 -2.80 27.80 21.52
C ASP A 318 -3.02 27.15 22.90
N ASP A 319 -1.94 27.09 23.69
CA ASP A 319 -1.87 26.61 25.09
C ASP A 319 -2.01 25.10 25.36
N LEU A 320 -2.01 24.23 24.33
CA LEU A 320 -1.95 22.77 24.51
C LEU A 320 -0.94 22.14 23.54
N ASN A 321 -0.25 21.07 23.96
CA ASN A 321 0.51 20.18 23.05
C ASN A 321 -0.45 19.33 22.19
N ILE A 322 -1.48 19.96 21.62
CA ILE A 322 -2.54 19.34 20.84
C ILE A 322 -2.58 20.06 19.51
N THR A 323 -2.52 19.29 18.44
CA THR A 323 -2.65 19.79 17.07
C THR A 323 -4.02 19.39 16.54
N GLU A 324 -4.80 20.36 16.07
CA GLU A 324 -6.10 20.10 15.46
C GLU A 324 -5.92 19.77 13.97
N VAL A 325 -6.64 18.74 13.50
CA VAL A 325 -6.65 18.34 12.10
C VAL A 325 -8.01 18.71 11.51
N LYS A 326 -8.02 19.67 10.56
CA LYS A 326 -9.24 20.17 9.94
C LYS A 326 -9.35 19.71 8.49
N PHE A 327 -10.28 18.81 8.21
CA PHE A 327 -10.51 18.30 6.86
C PHE A 327 -11.11 19.37 5.91
N ARG A 328 -10.66 19.38 4.66
CA ARG A 328 -11.10 20.27 3.58
C ARG A 328 -10.95 19.61 2.19
N ALA A 329 -11.39 20.31 1.15
CA ALA A 329 -11.12 19.90 -0.23
C ALA A 329 -9.62 19.99 -0.54
N CYS A 330 -9.12 19.04 -1.32
CA CYS A 330 -7.75 19.06 -1.85
C CYS A 330 -7.58 20.14 -2.91
N MET A 331 -6.42 20.80 -2.90
CA MET A 331 -5.98 21.70 -3.96
C MET A 331 -5.44 20.90 -5.17
N GLU A 332 -5.41 21.50 -6.36
CA GLU A 332 -4.98 20.82 -7.61
C GLU A 332 -3.55 20.26 -7.53
N ASP A 333 -2.72 20.81 -6.65
CA ASP A 333 -1.33 20.41 -6.41
C ASP A 333 -1.13 19.57 -5.15
N GLU A 334 -2.20 19.26 -4.42
CA GLU A 334 -2.20 18.31 -3.30
C GLU A 334 -2.65 16.90 -3.72
N THR A 335 -3.25 16.74 -4.89
CA THR A 335 -3.59 15.42 -5.43
C THR A 335 -2.47 14.89 -6.32
N ILE A 336 -1.73 13.89 -5.83
CA ILE A 336 -0.84 13.08 -6.66
C ILE A 336 -1.69 11.93 -7.19
N SER A 337 -2.04 11.99 -8.48
CA SER A 337 -2.75 10.93 -9.22
C SER A 337 -1.79 9.92 -9.83
#